data_AF-A0A8J5R670-F1
#
_entry.id   AF-A0A8J5R670-F1
#
_cell.length_a   1.000
_cell.length_b   1.000
_cell.length_c   1.000
_cell.angle_alpha   90.00
_cell.angle_beta   90.00
_cell.angle_gamma   90.00
#
_symmetry.space_group_name_H-M   'P 1'
#
loop_
_entity.id
_entity.type
_entity.pdbx_description
1 polymer ?
#
loop_
_entity_poly.entity_id
_entity_poly.type
_entity_poly.pdbx_seq_one_letter_code
_entity_poly.pdbx_strand_id
1 'polypeptide(L)'
;MISYKTVAEGFDVNSRHVFGWTALQCAAINGQVDAVRFLLSKGSDVNAGDEFVNVYNTAKEKGVHYLDVLMNREEEFSDGLNNRASFKGFTALHYAVLADSISTVRVLLDAGADPTIENNSGHRADVYAKCVEIKELLIEHAKKYDEIMKSKEAEERRRFPLEQRLKQHIVGQEGPISIVASTIRRKENGWIDEQHPLVFLFLGSSGIGKTELAKQMAAYIHKNKPDAFIRLDMSEYQEKHEVAKLIGAPPGYVGHDDGGQLTKLLKKNPNAVVLFDEVDKAHPDVLTVLLQLFDEGRLTDGKGKTIQCKDAIFIMTSNLASEEIAEHAIQLRSEAERILNYRLDQNSDQDQQPEHIVISRNFKDQVVRPILKAHFRRDEFLGRINEIVYFLPFSHAELIKLVARELETWAERAKEKHMIELKWDREVLSVLADGYDAHYGARSIKYEVERRVINQLAAAHERGLIGKIIFNENQFLINNLVINTILF
;
A
#
# COMPACT_ATOMS: atom_id res chain seq x y z
N MET A 1 -37.29 -19.47 -12.85
CA MET A 1 -37.35 -20.51 -11.78
C MET A 1 -36.17 -21.47 -11.93
N ILE A 2 -35.11 -21.31 -11.14
CA ILE A 2 -34.04 -22.31 -11.07
C ILE A 2 -34.62 -23.49 -10.29
N SER A 3 -34.86 -24.61 -10.95
CA SER A 3 -35.44 -25.79 -10.29
C SER A 3 -34.45 -26.38 -9.28
N TYR A 4 -34.96 -27.01 -8.22
CA TYR A 4 -34.15 -27.76 -7.25
C TYR A 4 -33.23 -28.83 -7.88
N LYS A 5 -33.52 -29.26 -9.13
CA LYS A 5 -32.71 -30.24 -9.87
C LYS A 5 -31.47 -29.65 -10.55
N THR A 6 -31.51 -28.39 -10.98
CA THR A 6 -30.45 -27.80 -11.80
C THR A 6 -29.15 -27.47 -11.03
N VAL A 7 -29.21 -27.33 -9.70
CA VAL A 7 -28.00 -27.05 -8.88
C VAL A 7 -27.23 -28.33 -8.51
N ALA A 8 -27.83 -29.52 -8.65
CA ALA A 8 -27.16 -30.79 -8.36
C ALA A 8 -26.15 -31.23 -9.45
N GLU A 9 -26.16 -30.57 -10.62
CA GLU A 9 -25.40 -30.97 -11.82
C GLU A 9 -24.22 -30.02 -12.15
N GLY A 10 -23.58 -29.40 -11.16
CA GLY A 10 -22.38 -28.57 -11.38
C GLY A 10 -22.66 -27.13 -11.83
N PHE A 11 -23.87 -26.62 -11.57
CA PHE A 11 -24.24 -25.24 -11.81
C PHE A 11 -23.58 -24.30 -10.80
N ASP A 12 -22.91 -23.25 -11.28
CA ASP A 12 -22.36 -22.19 -10.43
C ASP A 12 -23.50 -21.35 -9.83
N VAL A 13 -23.68 -21.41 -8.52
CA VAL A 13 -24.72 -20.68 -7.79
C VAL A 13 -24.50 -19.16 -7.76
N ASN A 14 -23.32 -18.70 -8.17
CA ASN A 14 -22.98 -17.29 -8.32
C ASN A 14 -23.08 -16.79 -9.76
N SER A 15 -23.55 -17.64 -10.67
CA SER A 15 -23.81 -17.23 -12.05
C SER A 15 -24.80 -16.06 -12.09
N ARG A 16 -24.46 -15.07 -12.90
CA ARG A 16 -25.28 -13.87 -13.09
C ARG A 16 -26.20 -14.06 -14.27
N HIS A 17 -27.40 -13.52 -14.13
CA HIS A 17 -28.30 -13.34 -15.26
C HIS A 17 -27.65 -12.41 -16.30
N VAL A 18 -28.09 -12.50 -17.56
CA VAL A 18 -27.56 -11.68 -18.68
C VAL A 18 -27.59 -10.18 -18.38
N PHE A 19 -28.55 -9.77 -17.55
CA PHE A 19 -28.76 -8.38 -17.13
C PHE A 19 -28.13 -8.01 -15.78
N GLY A 20 -27.47 -8.96 -15.08
CA GLY A 20 -26.55 -8.64 -13.99
C GLY A 20 -26.87 -9.19 -12.59
N TRP A 21 -28.09 -9.64 -12.33
CA TRP A 21 -28.49 -10.09 -10.99
C TRP A 21 -28.16 -11.56 -10.72
N THR A 22 -28.14 -11.97 -9.45
CA THR A 22 -27.92 -13.35 -9.02
C THR A 22 -29.22 -14.05 -8.62
N ALA A 23 -29.18 -15.39 -8.56
CA ALA A 23 -30.29 -16.20 -8.04
C ALA A 23 -30.67 -15.82 -6.60
N LEU A 24 -29.67 -15.51 -5.77
CA LEU A 24 -29.87 -15.12 -4.38
C LEU A 24 -30.63 -13.80 -4.26
N GLN A 25 -30.32 -12.80 -5.10
CA GLN A 25 -31.02 -11.52 -5.14
C GLN A 25 -32.48 -11.68 -5.57
N CYS A 26 -32.75 -12.54 -6.57
CA CYS A 26 -34.11 -12.88 -7.01
C CYS A 26 -34.90 -13.56 -5.88
N ALA A 27 -34.31 -14.54 -5.19
CA ALA A 27 -34.96 -15.19 -4.05
C ALA A 27 -35.25 -14.20 -2.90
N ALA A 28 -34.34 -13.24 -2.67
CA ALA A 28 -34.46 -12.25 -1.61
C ALA A 28 -35.58 -11.22 -1.87
N ILE A 29 -35.67 -10.65 -3.07
CA ILE A 29 -36.73 -9.67 -3.40
C ILE A 29 -38.13 -10.30 -3.39
N ASN A 30 -38.23 -11.59 -3.70
CA ASN A 30 -39.49 -12.34 -3.65
C ASN A 30 -39.81 -12.92 -2.26
N GLY A 31 -39.00 -12.62 -1.23
CA GLY A 31 -39.22 -13.07 0.15
C GLY A 31 -39.18 -14.59 0.34
N GLN A 32 -38.51 -15.32 -0.56
CA GLN A 32 -38.47 -16.79 -0.57
C GLN A 32 -37.38 -17.31 0.38
N VAL A 33 -37.69 -17.34 1.68
CA VAL A 33 -36.74 -17.69 2.76
C VAL A 33 -36.06 -19.05 2.53
N ASP A 34 -36.82 -20.07 2.12
CA ASP A 34 -36.27 -21.42 1.92
C ASP A 34 -35.31 -21.51 0.73
N ALA A 35 -35.64 -20.80 -0.36
CA ALA A 35 -34.75 -20.68 -1.51
C ALA A 35 -33.47 -19.94 -1.14
N VAL A 36 -33.57 -18.86 -0.34
CA VAL A 36 -32.41 -18.13 0.19
C VAL A 36 -31.52 -19.04 1.04
N ARG A 37 -32.09 -19.79 2.01
CA ARG A 37 -31.31 -20.76 2.82
C ARG A 37 -30.63 -21.80 1.95
N PHE A 38 -31.33 -22.34 0.96
CA PHE A 38 -30.78 -23.34 0.05
C PHE A 38 -29.59 -22.79 -0.76
N LEU A 39 -29.75 -21.62 -1.37
CA LEU A 39 -28.68 -20.98 -2.16
C LEU A 39 -27.44 -20.67 -1.31
N LEU A 40 -27.64 -20.12 -0.11
CA LEU A 40 -26.54 -19.88 0.84
C LEU A 40 -25.84 -21.18 1.24
N SER A 41 -26.58 -22.26 1.49
CA SER A 41 -25.99 -23.58 1.80
C SER A 41 -25.13 -24.16 0.67
N LYS A 42 -25.32 -23.66 -0.56
CA LYS A 42 -24.54 -24.04 -1.74
C LYS A 42 -23.37 -23.10 -2.04
N GLY A 43 -23.12 -22.09 -1.20
CA GLY A 43 -22.00 -21.17 -1.34
C GLY A 43 -22.29 -19.94 -2.21
N SER A 44 -23.56 -19.52 -2.29
CA SER A 44 -23.87 -18.21 -2.90
C SER A 44 -23.20 -17.07 -2.13
N ASP A 45 -22.58 -16.14 -2.85
CA ASP A 45 -22.01 -14.91 -2.32
C ASP A 45 -23.14 -13.98 -1.87
N VAL A 46 -23.29 -13.89 -0.55
CA VAL A 46 -24.31 -13.07 0.12
C VAL A 46 -24.13 -11.57 -0.12
N ASN A 47 -22.91 -11.13 -0.45
CA ASN A 47 -22.53 -9.73 -0.58
C ASN A 47 -22.37 -9.29 -2.05
N ALA A 48 -22.68 -10.17 -3.00
CA ALA A 48 -22.67 -9.82 -4.42
C ALA A 48 -23.65 -8.67 -4.72
N GLY A 49 -23.14 -7.58 -5.30
CA GLY A 49 -23.95 -6.46 -5.78
C GLY A 49 -24.54 -6.72 -7.17
N ASP A 50 -25.75 -6.25 -7.44
CA ASP A 50 -26.40 -6.28 -8.75
C ASP A 50 -25.64 -5.39 -9.75
N GLU A 51 -25.48 -5.86 -10.98
CA GLU A 51 -24.88 -5.10 -12.08
C GLU A 51 -25.93 -4.38 -12.93
N PHE A 52 -27.21 -4.66 -12.70
CA PHE A 52 -28.31 -4.01 -13.39
C PHE A 52 -28.38 -2.52 -13.02
N VAL A 53 -28.22 -1.65 -14.02
CA VAL A 53 -28.37 -0.20 -13.84
C VAL A 53 -29.85 0.14 -13.86
N ASN A 54 -30.41 0.37 -15.04
CA ASN A 54 -31.83 0.59 -15.26
C ASN A 54 -32.19 0.02 -16.63
N VAL A 55 -33.49 -0.10 -16.92
CA VAL A 55 -33.99 -0.74 -18.15
C VAL A 55 -33.33 -0.15 -19.41
N TYR A 56 -33.26 1.18 -19.53
CA TYR A 56 -32.75 1.85 -20.73
C TYR A 56 -31.25 1.69 -20.92
N ASN A 57 -30.45 1.90 -19.87
CA ASN A 57 -29.00 1.79 -19.94
C ASN A 57 -28.56 0.35 -20.15
N THR A 58 -29.21 -0.60 -19.47
CA THR A 58 -28.92 -2.04 -19.65
C THR A 58 -29.31 -2.50 -21.06
N ALA A 59 -30.45 -2.05 -21.60
CA ALA A 59 -30.82 -2.34 -22.98
C ALA A 59 -29.79 -1.82 -23.98
N LYS A 60 -29.31 -0.58 -23.80
CA LYS A 60 -28.27 0.01 -24.64
C LYS A 60 -26.94 -0.73 -24.54
N GLU A 61 -26.51 -1.10 -23.33
CA GLU A 61 -25.26 -1.82 -23.09
C GLU A 61 -25.28 -3.23 -23.69
N LYS A 62 -26.42 -3.93 -23.57
CA LYS A 62 -26.59 -5.31 -24.06
C LYS A 62 -27.05 -5.39 -25.52
N GLY A 63 -27.36 -4.26 -26.15
CA GLY A 63 -27.79 -4.21 -27.56
C GLY A 63 -29.16 -4.85 -27.81
N VAL A 64 -30.05 -4.85 -26.82
CA VAL A 64 -31.39 -5.45 -26.89
C VAL A 64 -32.48 -4.39 -26.79
N HIS A 65 -33.72 -4.73 -27.16
CA HIS A 65 -34.82 -3.79 -27.06
C HIS A 65 -35.21 -3.58 -25.58
N TYR A 66 -35.53 -2.35 -25.19
CA TYR A 66 -35.81 -2.01 -23.79
C TYR A 66 -37.02 -2.76 -23.22
N LEU A 67 -38.01 -3.08 -24.05
CA LEU A 67 -39.16 -3.89 -23.66
C LEU A 67 -38.75 -5.33 -23.31
N ASP A 68 -37.75 -5.90 -23.99
CA ASP A 68 -37.28 -7.25 -23.69
C ASP A 68 -36.65 -7.27 -22.29
N VAL A 69 -35.80 -6.27 -21.99
CA VAL A 69 -35.19 -6.12 -20.66
C VAL A 69 -36.25 -5.95 -19.58
N LEU A 70 -37.28 -5.15 -19.86
CA LEU A 70 -38.39 -4.91 -18.94
C LEU A 70 -39.17 -6.19 -18.66
N MET A 71 -39.64 -6.88 -19.70
CA MET A 71 -40.42 -8.10 -19.59
C MET A 71 -39.65 -9.19 -18.85
N ASN A 72 -38.38 -9.43 -19.21
CA ASN A 72 -37.55 -10.41 -18.52
C ASN A 72 -37.33 -10.05 -17.05
N ARG A 73 -37.18 -8.76 -16.71
CA ARG A 73 -37.01 -8.35 -15.31
C ARG A 73 -38.29 -8.52 -14.50
N GLU A 74 -39.45 -8.23 -15.07
CA GLU A 74 -40.74 -8.44 -14.41
C GLU A 74 -41.06 -9.93 -14.25
N GLU A 75 -40.80 -10.76 -15.26
CA GLU A 75 -41.08 -12.21 -15.25
C GLU A 75 -40.09 -13.02 -14.42
N GLU A 76 -38.78 -12.73 -14.51
CA GLU A 76 -37.73 -13.56 -13.91
C GLU A 76 -37.17 -13.02 -12.60
N PHE A 77 -37.36 -11.73 -12.30
CA PHE A 77 -36.81 -11.09 -11.11
C PHE A 77 -37.89 -10.59 -10.14
N SER A 78 -38.63 -9.55 -10.51
CA SER A 78 -39.75 -9.01 -9.73
C SER A 78 -40.53 -7.98 -10.53
N ASP A 79 -41.86 -8.03 -10.43
CA ASP A 79 -42.81 -7.07 -11.02
C ASP A 79 -43.05 -5.82 -10.13
N GLY A 80 -42.57 -5.85 -8.87
CA GLY A 80 -42.83 -4.80 -7.87
C GLY A 80 -41.82 -3.65 -7.84
N LEU A 81 -40.82 -3.65 -8.73
CA LEU A 81 -39.72 -2.68 -8.71
C LEU A 81 -39.94 -1.50 -9.67
N ASN A 82 -39.44 -0.32 -9.29
CA ASN A 82 -39.53 0.86 -10.16
C ASN A 82 -38.55 0.75 -11.33
N ASN A 83 -39.09 0.66 -12.55
CA ASN A 83 -38.33 0.51 -13.80
C ASN A 83 -37.40 1.68 -14.14
N ARG A 84 -37.62 2.86 -13.54
CA ARG A 84 -36.76 4.05 -13.73
C ARG A 84 -35.62 4.14 -12.73
N ALA A 85 -35.68 3.37 -11.63
CA ALA A 85 -34.66 3.41 -10.59
C ALA A 85 -33.40 2.65 -11.03
N SER A 86 -32.26 3.07 -10.48
CA SER A 86 -31.01 2.33 -10.63
C SER A 86 -30.88 1.28 -9.53
N PHE A 87 -30.49 0.06 -9.87
CA PHE A 87 -30.26 -1.01 -8.89
C PHE A 87 -28.80 -1.46 -8.80
N LYS A 88 -27.90 -0.77 -9.50
CA LYS A 88 -26.48 -1.11 -9.49
C LYS A 88 -25.93 -1.07 -8.06
N GLY A 89 -25.28 -2.15 -7.65
CA GLY A 89 -24.70 -2.33 -6.32
C GLY A 89 -25.68 -2.81 -5.25
N PHE A 90 -26.94 -3.09 -5.57
CA PHE A 90 -27.86 -3.68 -4.59
C PHE A 90 -27.45 -5.10 -4.25
N THR A 91 -27.29 -5.41 -2.96
CA THR A 91 -27.03 -6.77 -2.48
C THR A 91 -28.34 -7.52 -2.20
N ALA A 92 -28.27 -8.83 -1.96
CA ALA A 92 -29.43 -9.61 -1.54
C ALA A 92 -30.09 -9.01 -0.28
N LEU A 93 -29.30 -8.43 0.64
CA LEU A 93 -29.81 -7.76 1.84
C LEU A 93 -30.64 -6.52 1.49
N HIS A 94 -30.21 -5.68 0.55
CA HIS A 94 -31.00 -4.53 0.09
C HIS A 94 -32.38 -4.96 -0.44
N TYR A 95 -32.40 -6.04 -1.23
CA TYR A 95 -33.64 -6.57 -1.78
C TYR A 95 -34.57 -7.18 -0.73
N ALA A 96 -34.03 -7.94 0.23
CA ALA A 96 -34.82 -8.49 1.33
C ALA A 96 -35.48 -7.39 2.18
N VAL A 97 -34.79 -6.26 2.36
CA VAL A 97 -35.33 -5.09 3.06
C VAL A 97 -36.39 -4.37 2.23
N LEU A 98 -36.17 -4.19 0.92
CA LEU A 98 -37.19 -3.64 0.01
C LEU A 98 -38.47 -4.48 -0.02
N ALA A 99 -38.32 -5.80 0.05
CA ALA A 99 -39.41 -6.77 0.13
C ALA A 99 -40.11 -6.79 1.50
N ASP A 100 -39.60 -6.03 2.49
CA ASP A 100 -40.10 -5.96 3.86
C ASP A 100 -40.14 -7.35 4.57
N SER A 101 -39.21 -8.23 4.20
CA SER A 101 -39.18 -9.63 4.66
C SER A 101 -38.19 -9.81 5.81
N ILE A 102 -38.66 -9.63 7.06
CA ILE A 102 -37.84 -9.80 8.28
C ILE A 102 -37.14 -11.17 8.31
N SER A 103 -37.85 -12.24 7.96
CA SER A 103 -37.31 -13.60 7.95
C SER A 103 -36.13 -13.75 7.00
N THR A 104 -36.23 -13.18 5.80
CA THR A 104 -35.16 -13.21 4.79
C THR A 104 -33.97 -12.37 5.23
N VAL A 105 -34.22 -11.19 5.79
CA VAL A 105 -33.17 -10.31 6.34
C VAL A 105 -32.37 -11.02 7.42
N ARG A 106 -33.04 -11.70 8.38
CA ARG A 106 -32.36 -12.47 9.43
C ARG A 106 -31.48 -13.57 8.86
N VAL A 107 -31.99 -14.36 7.92
CA VAL A 107 -31.23 -15.44 7.29
C VAL A 107 -29.98 -14.93 6.56
N LEU A 108 -30.10 -13.82 5.84
CA LEU A 108 -28.96 -13.22 5.14
C LEU A 108 -27.90 -12.73 6.12
N LEU A 109 -28.31 -12.06 7.21
CA LEU A 109 -27.38 -11.57 8.23
C LEU A 109 -26.70 -12.70 9.00
N ASP A 110 -27.45 -13.75 9.36
CA ASP A 110 -26.90 -14.95 9.99
C ASP A 110 -25.89 -15.67 9.07
N ALA A 111 -26.07 -15.56 7.76
CA ALA A 111 -25.15 -16.09 6.75
C ALA A 111 -23.97 -15.16 6.41
N GLY A 112 -23.81 -14.04 7.13
CA GLY A 112 -22.68 -13.12 6.97
C GLY A 112 -22.89 -12.01 5.95
N ALA A 113 -24.14 -11.63 5.64
CA ALA A 113 -24.42 -10.42 4.88
C ALA A 113 -23.83 -9.20 5.58
N ASP A 114 -23.17 -8.34 4.81
CA ASP A 114 -22.58 -7.09 5.26
C ASP A 114 -23.62 -5.96 5.15
N PRO A 115 -24.16 -5.45 6.28
CA PRO A 115 -25.14 -4.36 6.28
C PRO A 115 -24.50 -2.99 6.00
N THR A 116 -23.17 -2.89 5.96
CA THR A 116 -22.44 -1.63 5.74
C THR A 116 -22.19 -1.34 4.26
N ILE A 117 -22.39 -2.32 3.38
CA ILE A 117 -22.25 -2.14 1.93
C ILE A 117 -23.23 -1.08 1.43
N GLU A 118 -22.70 -0.12 0.70
CA GLU A 118 -23.46 0.92 0.00
C GLU A 118 -23.62 0.55 -1.47
N ASN A 119 -24.81 0.81 -2.01
CA ASN A 119 -25.06 0.69 -3.45
C ASN A 119 -24.40 1.85 -4.23
N ASN A 120 -24.57 1.88 -5.55
CA ASN A 120 -23.98 2.93 -6.38
C ASN A 120 -24.55 4.35 -6.12
N SER A 121 -25.63 4.47 -5.34
CA SER A 121 -26.18 5.75 -4.88
C SER A 121 -25.65 6.16 -3.49
N GLY A 122 -24.76 5.37 -2.87
CA GLY A 122 -24.23 5.65 -1.53
C GLY A 122 -25.19 5.30 -0.40
N HIS A 123 -26.22 4.50 -0.67
CA HIS A 123 -27.20 4.10 0.35
C HIS A 123 -26.98 2.67 0.80
N ARG A 124 -27.09 2.45 2.11
CA ARG A 124 -27.10 1.14 2.76
C ARG A 124 -28.51 0.56 2.79
N ALA A 125 -28.61 -0.73 3.14
CA ALA A 125 -29.88 -1.44 3.18
C ALA A 125 -30.90 -0.82 4.16
N ASP A 126 -30.46 -0.27 5.30
CA ASP A 126 -31.32 0.32 6.34
C ASP A 126 -32.09 1.56 5.88
N VAL A 127 -31.57 2.29 4.88
CA VAL A 127 -32.25 3.44 4.26
C VAL A 127 -33.55 3.01 3.57
N TYR A 128 -33.62 1.77 3.10
CA TYR A 128 -34.78 1.21 2.39
C TYR A 128 -35.79 0.55 3.33
N ALA A 129 -35.48 0.42 4.62
CA ALA A 129 -36.35 -0.23 5.60
C ALA A 129 -37.60 0.61 5.88
N LYS A 130 -38.78 0.01 5.65
CA LYS A 130 -40.08 0.63 6.00
C LYS A 130 -40.44 0.37 7.46
N CYS A 131 -40.21 -0.85 7.94
CA CYS A 131 -40.46 -1.25 9.31
C CYS A 131 -39.33 -0.84 10.27
N VAL A 132 -39.72 -0.33 11.43
CA VAL A 132 -38.79 0.05 12.52
C VAL A 132 -37.97 -1.17 12.98
N GLU A 133 -38.59 -2.33 13.09
CA GLU A 133 -37.93 -3.57 13.51
C GLU A 133 -36.77 -3.99 12.59
N ILE A 134 -36.96 -3.92 11.26
CA ILE A 134 -35.89 -4.23 10.29
C ILE A 134 -34.76 -3.21 10.43
N LYS A 135 -35.10 -1.93 10.58
CA LYS A 135 -34.12 -0.86 10.70
C LYS A 135 -33.25 -1.02 11.96
N GLU A 136 -33.88 -1.29 13.10
CA GLU A 136 -33.16 -1.54 14.36
C GLU A 136 -32.24 -2.77 14.24
N LEU A 137 -32.75 -3.85 13.64
CA LEU A 137 -32.00 -5.08 13.43
C LEU A 137 -30.76 -4.86 12.54
N LEU A 138 -30.89 -4.10 11.45
CA LEU A 138 -29.76 -3.76 10.58
C LEU A 138 -28.73 -2.88 11.29
N ILE A 139 -29.16 -1.89 12.08
CA ILE A 139 -28.25 -1.02 12.84
C ILE A 139 -27.48 -1.83 13.89
N GLU A 140 -28.15 -2.74 14.59
CA GLU A 140 -27.50 -3.63 15.57
C GLU A 140 -26.49 -4.56 14.90
N HIS A 141 -26.89 -5.22 13.80
CA HIS A 141 -25.98 -6.09 13.06
C HIS A 141 -24.84 -5.33 12.40
N ALA A 142 -25.02 -4.08 11.96
CA ALA A 142 -23.95 -3.26 11.43
C ALA A 142 -22.88 -2.97 12.49
N LYS A 143 -23.28 -2.63 13.71
CA LYS A 143 -22.34 -2.45 14.82
C LYS A 143 -21.58 -3.75 15.13
N LYS A 144 -22.29 -4.88 15.23
CA LYS A 144 -21.66 -6.20 15.47
C LYS A 144 -20.73 -6.58 14.32
N TYR A 145 -21.11 -6.32 13.08
CA TYR A 145 -20.30 -6.61 11.91
C TYR A 145 -19.03 -5.76 11.91
N ASP A 146 -19.12 -4.46 12.19
CA ASP A 146 -17.95 -3.58 12.36
C ASP A 146 -17.01 -4.10 13.45
N GLU A 147 -17.54 -4.56 14.59
CA GLU A 147 -16.75 -5.17 15.67
C GLU A 147 -16.07 -6.47 15.24
N ILE A 148 -16.79 -7.35 14.53
CA ILE A 148 -16.23 -8.60 13.98
C ILE A 148 -15.13 -8.29 12.97
N MET A 149 -15.34 -7.34 12.07
CA MET A 149 -14.36 -6.95 11.07
C MET A 149 -13.11 -6.34 11.71
N LYS A 150 -13.28 -5.45 12.70
CA LYS A 150 -12.16 -4.93 13.50
C LYS A 150 -11.42 -6.04 14.24
N SER A 151 -12.14 -7.02 14.80
CA SER A 151 -11.55 -8.17 15.49
C SER A 151 -10.75 -9.06 14.55
N LYS A 152 -11.31 -9.39 13.37
CA LYS A 152 -10.61 -10.15 12.31
C LYS A 152 -9.36 -9.41 11.82
N GLU A 153 -9.46 -8.11 11.61
CA GLU A 153 -8.32 -7.30 11.20
C GLU A 153 -7.23 -7.28 12.29
N ALA A 154 -7.61 -7.13 13.56
CA ALA A 154 -6.68 -7.22 14.68
C ALA A 154 -6.02 -8.60 14.80
N GLU A 155 -6.76 -9.68 14.55
CA GLU A 155 -6.23 -11.04 14.52
C GLU A 155 -5.23 -11.23 13.35
N GLU A 156 -5.55 -10.71 12.17
CA GLU A 156 -4.66 -10.74 11.01
C GLU A 156 -3.35 -9.99 11.29
N ARG A 157 -3.42 -8.83 11.94
CA ARG A 157 -2.24 -8.05 12.37
C ARG A 157 -1.39 -8.80 13.39
N ARG A 158 -2.01 -9.57 14.30
CA ARG A 158 -1.29 -10.43 15.26
C ARG A 158 -0.59 -11.58 14.56
N ARG A 159 -1.24 -12.19 13.57
CA ARG A 159 -0.69 -13.34 12.83
C ARG A 159 0.46 -12.93 11.92
N PHE A 160 0.37 -11.78 11.28
CA PHE A 160 1.38 -11.26 10.37
C PHE A 160 1.73 -9.81 10.71
N PRO A 161 2.65 -9.59 11.67
CA PRO A 161 3.06 -8.26 12.11
C PRO A 161 3.59 -7.40 10.96
N LEU A 162 3.39 -6.09 11.07
CA LEU A 162 3.82 -5.11 10.07
C LEU A 162 5.32 -5.21 9.75
N GLU A 163 6.18 -5.45 10.76
CA GLU A 163 7.62 -5.62 10.57
C GLU A 163 7.93 -6.74 9.56
N GLN A 164 7.25 -7.88 9.67
CA GLN A 164 7.48 -9.02 8.78
C GLN A 164 7.05 -8.70 7.35
N ARG A 165 5.92 -7.99 7.19
CA ARG A 165 5.44 -7.53 5.87
C ARG A 165 6.43 -6.57 5.22
N LEU A 166 6.96 -5.61 5.97
CA LEU A 166 7.95 -4.65 5.46
C LEU A 166 9.27 -5.34 5.08
N LYS A 167 9.74 -6.32 5.86
CA LYS A 167 10.96 -7.09 5.58
C LYS A 167 10.89 -7.94 4.31
N GLN A 168 9.69 -8.29 3.83
CA GLN A 168 9.55 -8.99 2.55
C GLN A 168 10.08 -8.11 1.41
N HIS A 169 9.78 -6.81 1.45
CA HIS A 169 10.12 -5.86 0.39
C HIS A 169 11.43 -5.11 0.66
N ILE A 170 11.81 -4.90 1.91
CA ILE A 170 12.96 -4.09 2.30
C ILE A 170 14.09 -4.98 2.80
N VAL A 171 15.28 -4.82 2.22
CA VAL A 171 16.50 -5.49 2.68
C VAL A 171 17.14 -4.67 3.80
N GLY A 172 17.37 -5.29 4.94
CA GLY A 172 18.03 -4.64 6.07
C GLY A 172 17.16 -3.58 6.73
N GLN A 173 17.78 -2.51 7.25
CA GLN A 173 17.09 -1.37 7.85
C GLN A 173 16.12 -1.77 8.98
N GLU A 174 16.53 -2.74 9.77
CA GLU A 174 15.74 -3.32 10.85
C GLU A 174 15.32 -2.28 11.90
N GLY A 175 16.19 -1.30 12.18
CA GLY A 175 15.92 -0.21 13.11
C GLY A 175 14.78 0.70 12.61
N PRO A 176 14.91 1.25 11.39
CA PRO A 176 13.83 1.96 10.73
C PRO A 176 12.50 1.20 10.71
N ILE A 177 12.52 -0.07 10.30
CA ILE A 177 11.31 -0.91 10.23
C ILE A 177 10.67 -1.04 11.62
N SER A 178 11.45 -1.31 12.66
CA SER A 178 10.93 -1.45 14.03
C SER A 178 10.32 -0.16 14.58
N ILE A 179 10.92 1.00 14.31
CA ILE A 179 10.42 2.30 14.78
C ILE A 179 9.10 2.66 14.06
N VAL A 180 9.07 2.50 12.74
CA VAL A 180 7.84 2.75 11.97
C VAL A 180 6.74 1.79 12.38
N ALA A 181 7.03 0.48 12.46
CA ALA A 181 6.01 -0.51 12.79
C ALA A 181 5.46 -0.35 14.21
N SER A 182 6.30 -0.06 15.20
CA SER A 182 5.83 0.22 16.57
C SER A 182 4.96 1.48 16.65
N THR A 183 5.27 2.50 15.86
CA THR A 183 4.50 3.76 15.83
C THR A 183 3.18 3.61 15.10
N ILE A 184 3.15 2.89 13.97
CA ILE A 184 1.90 2.53 13.29
C ILE A 184 1.04 1.63 14.18
N ARG A 185 1.64 0.68 14.89
CA ARG A 185 0.92 -0.15 15.86
C ARG A 185 0.29 0.69 16.98
N ARG A 186 0.97 1.71 17.49
CA ARG A 186 0.37 2.67 18.44
C ARG A 186 -0.83 3.37 17.82
N LYS A 187 -0.70 3.87 16.58
CA LYS A 187 -1.78 4.54 15.84
C LYS A 187 -3.00 3.65 15.64
N GLU A 188 -2.80 2.44 15.10
CA GLU A 188 -3.88 1.49 14.80
C GLU A 188 -4.66 1.00 16.04
N ASN A 189 -4.06 1.10 17.23
CA ASN A 189 -4.69 0.72 18.49
C ASN A 189 -5.11 1.94 19.35
N GLY A 190 -5.05 3.16 18.81
CA GLY A 190 -5.49 4.37 19.51
C GLY A 190 -4.57 4.84 20.65
N TRP A 191 -3.29 4.44 20.66
CA TRP A 191 -2.30 4.87 21.66
C TRP A 191 -1.50 6.10 21.21
N ILE A 192 -2.14 7.01 20.46
CA ILE A 192 -1.53 8.25 19.96
C ILE A 192 -2.48 9.43 20.20
N ASP A 193 -1.96 10.64 20.01
CA ASP A 193 -2.79 11.83 19.95
C ASP A 193 -3.62 11.86 18.66
N GLU A 194 -4.94 11.89 18.77
CA GLU A 194 -5.87 11.96 17.63
C GLU A 194 -6.07 13.40 17.11
N GLN A 195 -5.58 14.42 17.82
CA GLN A 195 -5.72 15.83 17.42
C GLN A 195 -4.66 16.27 16.42
N HIS A 196 -3.52 15.58 16.38
CA HIS A 196 -2.39 15.92 15.53
C HIS A 196 -2.03 14.75 14.62
N PRO A 197 -1.63 15.02 13.37
CA PRO A 197 -1.24 13.95 12.47
C PRO A 197 0.08 13.31 12.88
N LEU A 198 0.29 12.08 12.42
CA LEU A 198 1.54 11.36 12.67
C LEU A 198 2.62 11.84 11.69
N VAL A 199 3.75 12.31 12.22
CA VAL A 199 4.85 12.91 11.46
C VAL A 199 6.16 12.16 11.72
N PHE A 200 6.78 11.67 10.66
CA PHE A 200 8.10 11.05 10.67
C PHE A 200 9.14 11.92 9.96
N LEU A 201 10.38 11.89 10.44
CA LEU A 201 11.54 12.39 9.71
C LEU A 201 12.53 11.26 9.47
N PHE A 202 12.71 10.86 8.21
CA PHE A 202 13.63 9.83 7.77
C PHE A 202 14.96 10.47 7.38
N LEU A 203 16.04 10.10 8.08
CA LEU A 203 17.40 10.59 7.87
C LEU A 203 18.31 9.47 7.37
N GLY A 204 19.24 9.80 6.47
CA GLY A 204 20.26 8.89 5.97
C GLY A 204 20.70 9.26 4.55
N SER A 205 21.61 8.51 3.94
CA SER A 205 22.10 8.78 2.58
C SER A 205 21.02 8.59 1.51
N SER A 206 21.30 9.09 0.30
CA SER A 206 20.42 8.84 -0.85
C SER A 206 20.41 7.35 -1.21
N GLY A 207 19.28 6.84 -1.72
CA GLY A 207 19.20 5.45 -2.17
C GLY A 207 19.23 4.38 -1.05
N ILE A 208 19.20 4.75 0.22
CA ILE A 208 19.26 3.79 1.35
C ILE A 208 17.92 3.12 1.69
N GLY A 209 16.81 3.55 1.07
CA GLY A 209 15.49 2.93 1.26
C GLY A 209 14.45 3.77 1.99
N LYS A 210 14.71 5.06 2.27
CA LYS A 210 13.75 5.99 2.91
C LYS A 210 12.39 6.03 2.19
N THR A 211 12.42 6.33 0.89
CA THR A 211 11.23 6.42 0.02
C THR A 211 10.55 5.06 -0.12
N GLU A 212 11.32 3.96 -0.13
CA GLU A 212 10.77 2.61 -0.26
C GLU A 212 10.02 2.19 1.00
N LEU A 213 10.55 2.46 2.19
CA LEU A 213 9.84 2.22 3.45
C LEU A 213 8.51 2.99 3.50
N ALA A 214 8.51 4.25 3.06
CA ALA A 214 7.29 5.07 3.00
C ALA A 214 6.23 4.46 2.06
N LYS A 215 6.64 4.00 0.87
CA LYS A 215 5.76 3.33 -0.10
C LYS A 215 5.18 2.04 0.46
N GLN A 216 6.02 1.19 1.05
CA GLN A 216 5.57 -0.09 1.61
C GLN A 216 4.65 0.10 2.82
N MET A 217 4.91 1.13 3.64
CA MET A 217 4.00 1.52 4.72
C MET A 217 2.64 1.96 4.17
N ALA A 218 2.60 2.80 3.13
CA ALA A 218 1.35 3.23 2.51
C ALA A 218 0.57 2.08 1.87
N ALA A 219 1.28 1.19 1.17
CA ALA A 219 0.74 -0.03 0.60
C ALA A 219 0.06 -0.91 1.67
N TYR A 220 0.69 -1.06 2.84
CA TYR A 220 0.11 -1.77 3.98
C TYR A 220 -1.14 -1.07 4.53
N ILE A 221 -1.04 0.21 4.92
CA ILE A 221 -2.12 0.94 5.61
C ILE A 221 -3.37 1.04 4.74
N HIS A 222 -3.19 1.24 3.43
CA HIS A 222 -4.30 1.47 2.52
C HIS A 222 -4.59 0.29 1.58
N LYS A 223 -4.04 -0.89 1.85
CA LYS A 223 -4.27 -2.12 1.07
C LYS A 223 -4.02 -1.91 -0.43
N ASN A 224 -2.87 -1.35 -0.78
CA ASN A 224 -2.43 -1.06 -2.16
C ASN A 224 -3.34 -0.10 -2.96
N LYS A 225 -4.13 0.77 -2.32
CA LYS A 225 -4.88 1.82 -3.02
C LYS A 225 -3.92 2.84 -3.67
N PRO A 226 -4.00 3.08 -4.99
CA PRO A 226 -3.02 3.92 -5.70
C PRO A 226 -3.08 5.39 -5.27
N ASP A 227 -4.27 5.89 -4.92
CA ASP A 227 -4.50 7.27 -4.49
C ASP A 227 -4.14 7.53 -3.02
N ALA A 228 -3.52 6.57 -2.34
CA ALA A 228 -3.25 6.66 -0.91
C ALA A 228 -1.80 6.98 -0.55
N PHE A 229 -0.91 6.97 -1.54
CA PHE A 229 0.47 7.44 -1.39
C PHE A 229 0.66 8.71 -2.22
N ILE A 230 0.87 9.83 -1.53
CA ILE A 230 1.14 11.13 -2.14
C ILE A 230 2.64 11.39 -2.00
N ARG A 231 3.35 11.62 -3.10
CA ARG A 231 4.77 12.00 -3.08
C ARG A 231 4.93 13.40 -3.66
N LEU A 232 5.65 14.25 -2.92
CA LEU A 232 6.02 15.59 -3.33
C LEU A 232 7.54 15.72 -3.21
N ASP A 233 8.19 16.12 -4.30
CA ASP A 233 9.63 16.42 -4.31
C ASP A 233 9.86 17.85 -3.84
N MET A 234 10.52 18.03 -2.71
CA MET A 234 10.75 19.35 -2.14
C MET A 234 11.82 20.15 -2.89
N SER A 235 12.58 19.52 -3.78
CA SER A 235 13.46 20.23 -4.70
C SER A 235 12.69 21.09 -5.72
N GLU A 236 11.41 20.80 -5.97
CA GLU A 236 10.52 21.65 -6.81
C GLU A 236 9.95 22.87 -6.06
N TYR A 237 10.33 23.04 -4.78
CA TYR A 237 9.84 24.10 -3.90
C TYR A 237 10.99 24.89 -3.27
N GLN A 238 12.08 25.04 -4.01
CA GLN A 238 13.27 25.79 -3.57
C GLN A 238 13.02 27.31 -3.58
N GLU A 239 12.15 27.78 -4.47
CA GLU A 239 11.88 29.19 -4.65
C GLU A 239 10.58 29.64 -3.99
N LYS A 240 10.56 30.89 -3.50
CA LYS A 240 9.42 31.45 -2.77
C LYS A 240 8.09 31.40 -3.56
N HIS A 241 8.14 31.60 -4.87
CA HIS A 241 6.96 31.61 -5.72
C HIS A 241 6.39 30.20 -5.99
N GLU A 242 7.18 29.15 -5.77
CA GLU A 242 6.76 27.75 -5.93
C GLU A 242 5.97 27.25 -4.73
N VAL A 243 6.16 27.86 -3.55
CA VAL A 243 5.39 27.55 -2.33
C VAL A 243 3.88 27.71 -2.55
N ALA A 244 3.47 28.69 -3.36
CA ALA A 244 2.07 28.88 -3.71
C ALA A 244 1.47 27.69 -4.49
N LYS A 245 2.28 26.90 -5.21
CA LYS A 245 1.81 25.69 -5.92
C LYS A 245 1.39 24.59 -4.94
N LEU A 246 1.96 24.56 -3.72
CA LEU A 246 1.68 23.54 -2.72
C LEU A 246 0.24 23.63 -2.20
N ILE A 247 -0.18 24.84 -1.82
CA ILE A 247 -1.50 25.11 -1.17
C ILE A 247 -2.52 25.79 -2.10
N GLY A 248 -2.04 26.47 -3.14
CA GLY A 248 -2.82 27.27 -4.08
C GLY A 248 -2.45 28.75 -3.98
N ALA A 249 -2.46 29.44 -5.12
CA ALA A 249 -2.22 30.88 -5.14
C ALA A 249 -3.39 31.64 -4.46
N PRO A 250 -3.11 32.76 -3.77
CA PRO A 250 -4.16 33.57 -3.16
C PRO A 250 -5.06 34.27 -4.23
N PRO A 251 -6.24 34.76 -3.84
CA PRO A 251 -7.16 35.44 -4.76
C PRO A 251 -6.48 36.61 -5.47
N GLY A 252 -6.58 36.63 -6.81
CA GLY A 252 -5.99 37.69 -7.66
C GLY A 252 -4.67 37.32 -8.34
N TYR A 253 -4.13 36.12 -8.14
CA TYR A 253 -2.93 35.61 -8.82
C TYR A 253 -3.26 34.52 -9.85
N VAL A 254 -2.44 34.40 -10.90
CA VAL A 254 -2.57 33.35 -11.93
C VAL A 254 -2.43 31.96 -11.27
N GLY A 255 -3.37 31.04 -11.55
CA GLY A 255 -3.42 29.71 -10.94
C GLY A 255 -4.27 29.61 -9.66
N HIS A 256 -4.95 30.69 -9.25
CA HIS A 256 -5.90 30.67 -8.13
C HIS A 256 -7.01 29.61 -8.30
N ASP A 257 -7.53 29.44 -9.52
CA ASP A 257 -8.65 28.53 -9.74
C ASP A 257 -8.31 27.06 -9.66
N ASP A 258 -7.04 26.72 -9.82
CA ASP A 258 -6.56 25.35 -9.74
C ASP A 258 -6.43 24.88 -8.29
N GLY A 259 -6.22 25.74 -7.28
CA GLY A 259 -5.88 25.26 -5.93
C GLY A 259 -4.53 24.51 -5.89
N GLY A 260 -4.08 24.16 -4.69
CA GLY A 260 -2.76 23.57 -4.47
C GLY A 260 -2.66 22.10 -4.84
N GLN A 261 -1.44 21.66 -5.16
CA GLN A 261 -1.13 20.27 -5.42
C GLN A 261 -1.42 19.40 -4.19
N LEU A 262 -0.94 19.79 -3.00
CA LEU A 262 -1.16 19.03 -1.77
C LEU A 262 -2.64 19.07 -1.34
N THR A 263 -3.28 20.25 -1.41
CA THR A 263 -4.68 20.42 -1.00
C THR A 263 -5.63 19.63 -1.90
N LYS A 264 -5.42 19.60 -3.23
CA LYS A 264 -6.20 18.76 -4.16
C LYS A 264 -6.10 17.27 -3.83
N LEU A 265 -4.89 16.78 -3.57
CA LEU A 265 -4.64 15.36 -3.31
C LEU A 265 -5.21 14.93 -1.95
N LEU A 266 -4.99 15.73 -0.90
CA LEU A 266 -5.56 15.46 0.43
C LEU A 266 -7.08 15.62 0.47
N LYS A 267 -7.67 16.46 -0.38
CA LYS A 267 -9.13 16.52 -0.54
C LYS A 267 -9.70 15.22 -1.13
N LYS A 268 -8.96 14.56 -2.02
CA LYS A 268 -9.35 13.26 -2.59
C LYS A 268 -9.17 12.13 -1.57
N ASN A 269 -8.10 12.18 -0.78
CA ASN A 269 -7.81 11.20 0.26
C ASN A 269 -7.23 11.86 1.52
N PRO A 270 -8.09 12.22 2.51
CA PRO A 270 -7.66 12.91 3.72
C PRO A 270 -6.78 12.08 4.65
N ASN A 271 -6.78 10.75 4.49
CA ASN A 271 -6.07 9.82 5.36
C ASN A 271 -4.79 9.28 4.70
N ALA A 272 -4.36 9.87 3.59
CA ALA A 272 -3.22 9.39 2.81
C ALA A 272 -1.90 9.41 3.59
N VAL A 273 -0.95 8.61 3.12
CA VAL A 273 0.46 8.74 3.47
C VAL A 273 1.10 9.75 2.53
N VAL A 274 1.60 10.86 3.08
CA VAL A 274 2.22 11.94 2.32
C VAL A 274 3.72 11.93 2.56
N LEU A 275 4.50 11.75 1.49
CA LEU A 275 5.95 11.80 1.48
C LEU A 275 6.44 13.16 0.94
N PHE A 276 7.08 13.94 1.80
CA PHE A 276 7.87 15.11 1.42
C PHE A 276 9.33 14.67 1.24
N ASP A 277 9.73 14.44 0.00
CA ASP A 277 11.07 13.94 -0.33
C ASP A 277 12.07 15.10 -0.35
N GLU A 278 13.26 14.90 0.22
CA GLU A 278 14.36 15.88 0.26
C GLU A 278 13.98 17.23 0.89
N VAL A 279 13.31 17.20 2.06
CA VAL A 279 12.80 18.41 2.75
C VAL A 279 13.90 19.41 3.11
N ASP A 280 15.17 18.99 3.15
CA ASP A 280 16.29 19.91 3.33
C ASP A 280 16.50 20.87 2.15
N LYS A 281 15.93 20.59 0.99
CA LYS A 281 15.99 21.49 -0.18
C LYS A 281 14.85 22.50 -0.21
N ALA A 282 13.82 22.34 0.62
CA ALA A 282 12.65 23.20 0.59
C ALA A 282 12.95 24.64 1.02
N HIS A 283 12.25 25.60 0.42
CA HIS A 283 12.25 26.98 0.90
C HIS A 283 11.70 27.07 2.35
N PRO A 284 12.21 27.96 3.22
CA PRO A 284 11.73 28.10 4.61
C PRO A 284 10.23 28.40 4.76
N ASP A 285 9.60 29.02 3.76
CA ASP A 285 8.15 29.28 3.76
C ASP A 285 7.32 27.99 3.62
N VAL A 286 7.85 26.94 2.98
CA VAL A 286 7.23 25.61 2.93
C VAL A 286 7.14 25.05 4.35
N LEU A 287 8.23 25.15 5.13
CA LEU A 287 8.27 24.69 6.52
C LEU A 287 7.25 25.42 7.40
N THR A 288 6.90 26.67 7.07
CA THR A 288 5.84 27.41 7.78
C THR A 288 4.48 26.75 7.57
N VAL A 289 4.18 26.40 6.32
CA VAL A 289 2.94 25.70 5.96
C VAL A 289 2.88 24.33 6.61
N LEU A 290 3.99 23.57 6.57
CA LEU A 290 4.08 22.25 7.20
C LEU A 290 3.92 22.33 8.72
N LEU A 291 4.50 23.34 9.37
CA LEU A 291 4.33 23.55 10.81
C LEU A 291 2.85 23.73 11.16
N GLN A 292 2.13 24.60 10.45
CA GLN A 292 0.69 24.77 10.66
C GLN A 292 -0.08 23.46 10.46
N LEU A 293 0.28 22.69 9.42
CA LEU A 293 -0.35 21.41 9.14
C LEU A 293 -0.15 20.39 10.26
N PHE A 294 1.07 20.30 10.80
CA PHE A 294 1.42 19.38 11.88
C PHE A 294 0.82 19.83 13.23
N ASP A 295 0.61 21.14 13.42
CA ASP A 295 0.05 21.72 14.63
C ASP A 295 -1.47 21.66 14.69
N GLU A 296 -2.15 21.98 13.59
CA GLU A 296 -3.61 22.08 13.58
C GLU A 296 -4.28 20.85 12.96
N GLY A 297 -3.49 19.97 12.33
CA GLY A 297 -3.99 18.81 11.58
C GLY A 297 -4.90 19.21 10.42
N ARG A 298 -4.78 20.45 9.90
CA ARG A 298 -5.61 20.99 8.84
C ARG A 298 -4.79 21.84 7.87
N LEU A 299 -5.27 21.94 6.64
CA LEU A 299 -4.68 22.78 5.60
C LEU A 299 -5.77 23.63 4.97
N THR A 300 -5.51 24.92 4.78
CA THR A 300 -6.44 25.83 4.09
C THR A 300 -5.90 26.11 2.69
N ASP A 301 -6.72 25.88 1.67
CA ASP A 301 -6.35 26.19 0.29
C ASP A 301 -6.39 27.70 0.00
N GLY A 302 -5.86 28.11 -1.15
CA GLY A 302 -5.88 29.51 -1.59
C GLY A 302 -7.29 30.14 -1.71
N LYS A 303 -8.35 29.31 -1.73
CA LYS A 303 -9.76 29.75 -1.78
C LYS A 303 -10.41 29.83 -0.40
N GLY A 304 -9.66 29.57 0.67
CA GLY A 304 -10.17 29.58 2.04
C GLY A 304 -10.90 28.30 2.46
N LYS A 305 -10.85 27.22 1.66
CA LYS A 305 -11.43 25.93 2.04
C LYS A 305 -10.44 25.15 2.90
N THR A 306 -10.88 24.81 4.11
CA THR A 306 -10.10 23.99 5.04
C THR A 306 -10.32 22.49 4.78
N ILE A 307 -9.24 21.72 4.83
CA ILE A 307 -9.19 20.27 4.70
C ILE A 307 -8.66 19.71 6.02
N GLN A 308 -9.36 18.74 6.60
CA GLN A 308 -8.92 18.04 7.81
C GLN A 308 -8.03 16.87 7.44
N CYS A 309 -6.85 16.79 8.04
CA CYS A 309 -5.80 15.82 7.70
C CYS A 309 -5.23 15.13 8.96
N LYS A 310 -5.99 15.05 10.06
CA LYS A 310 -5.56 14.46 11.34
C LYS A 310 -5.18 12.98 11.20
N ASP A 311 -5.90 12.26 10.36
CA ASP A 311 -5.67 10.84 10.13
C ASP A 311 -4.56 10.55 9.12
N ALA A 312 -4.08 11.57 8.39
CA ALA A 312 -2.95 11.43 7.48
C ALA A 312 -1.67 11.05 8.23
N ILE A 313 -0.72 10.50 7.48
CA ILE A 313 0.63 10.23 7.98
C ILE A 313 1.61 10.98 7.09
N PHE A 314 2.39 11.85 7.69
CA PHE A 314 3.39 12.65 7.00
C PHE A 314 4.77 12.04 7.22
N ILE A 315 5.49 11.78 6.14
CA ILE A 315 6.88 11.33 6.16
C ILE A 315 7.70 12.40 5.46
N MET A 316 8.74 12.88 6.11
CA MET A 316 9.75 13.73 5.50
C MET A 316 11.01 12.92 5.29
N THR A 317 11.68 13.04 4.15
CA THR A 317 13.02 12.47 3.97
C THR A 317 14.04 13.60 3.93
N SER A 318 15.23 13.35 4.46
CA SER A 318 16.35 14.27 4.34
C SER A 318 17.68 13.53 4.29
N ASN A 319 18.64 14.13 3.60
CA ASN A 319 20.04 13.69 3.58
C ASN A 319 20.92 14.45 4.60
N LEU A 320 20.32 15.28 5.47
CA LEU A 320 21.03 15.94 6.55
C LEU A 320 21.63 14.94 7.54
N ALA A 321 22.80 15.27 8.06
CA ALA A 321 23.59 14.45 8.97
C ALA A 321 23.95 13.05 8.41
N SER A 322 23.85 12.84 7.10
CA SER A 322 24.04 11.51 6.50
C SER A 322 25.47 10.99 6.62
N GLU A 323 26.46 11.88 6.51
CA GLU A 323 27.88 11.55 6.69
C GLU A 323 28.17 11.12 8.12
N GLU A 324 27.74 11.91 9.11
CA GLU A 324 27.94 11.60 10.53
C GLU A 324 27.21 10.32 10.94
N ILE A 325 25.98 10.11 10.43
CA ILE A 325 25.22 8.87 10.67
C ILE A 325 25.97 7.68 10.06
N ALA A 326 26.54 7.83 8.86
CA ALA A 326 27.27 6.77 8.18
C ALA A 326 28.56 6.39 8.93
N GLU A 327 29.35 7.39 9.33
CA GLU A 327 30.57 7.18 10.12
C GLU A 327 30.27 6.50 11.46
N HIS A 328 29.26 6.99 12.18
CA HIS A 328 28.88 6.40 13.46
C HIS A 328 28.38 4.96 13.30
N ALA A 329 27.65 4.66 12.22
CA ALA A 329 27.21 3.30 11.93
C ALA A 329 28.39 2.34 11.66
N ILE A 330 29.42 2.80 10.96
CA ILE A 330 30.65 2.02 10.71
C ILE A 330 31.37 1.74 12.03
N GLN A 331 31.47 2.74 12.91
CA GLN A 331 32.07 2.57 14.24
C GLN A 331 31.31 1.52 15.07
N LEU A 332 29.98 1.63 15.16
CA LEU A 332 29.15 0.70 15.90
C LEU A 332 29.27 -0.74 15.38
N ARG A 333 29.39 -0.92 14.05
CA ARG A 333 29.63 -2.24 13.44
C ARG A 333 30.98 -2.81 13.84
N SER A 334 32.04 -2.01 13.74
CA SER A 334 33.39 -2.45 14.09
C SER A 334 33.50 -2.82 15.57
N GLU A 335 32.77 -2.12 16.45
CA GLU A 335 32.70 -2.43 17.88
C GLU A 335 31.95 -3.73 18.12
N ALA A 336 30.78 -3.91 17.49
CA ALA A 336 29.99 -5.13 17.58
C ALA A 336 30.78 -6.37 17.09
N GLU A 337 31.52 -6.24 15.99
CA GLU A 337 32.38 -7.32 15.47
C GLU A 337 33.52 -7.67 16.44
N ARG A 338 34.17 -6.66 17.05
CA ARG A 338 35.21 -6.90 18.07
C ARG A 338 34.65 -7.63 19.28
N ILE A 339 33.48 -7.23 19.76
CA ILE A 339 32.80 -7.88 20.89
C ILE A 339 32.45 -9.33 20.53
N LEU A 340 31.93 -9.56 19.32
CA LEU A 340 31.60 -10.90 18.84
C LEU A 340 32.85 -11.80 18.79
N ASN A 341 33.94 -11.32 18.20
CA ASN A 341 35.21 -12.06 18.12
C ASN A 341 35.73 -12.41 19.51
N TYR A 342 35.68 -11.46 20.46
CA TYR A 342 36.07 -11.71 21.84
C TYR A 342 35.18 -12.77 22.54
N ARG A 343 33.87 -12.80 22.26
CA ARG A 343 32.95 -13.81 22.80
C ARG A 343 33.16 -15.20 22.20
N LEU A 344 33.50 -15.26 20.91
CA LEU A 344 33.83 -16.51 20.19
C LEU A 344 35.10 -17.15 20.75
N ASP A 345 36.12 -16.33 21.06
CA ASP A 345 37.36 -16.80 21.69
C ASP A 345 37.14 -17.38 23.10
N GLN A 346 36.01 -17.08 23.75
CA GLN A 346 35.67 -17.56 25.10
C GLN A 346 34.69 -18.74 25.17
N ASN A 347 34.38 -19.42 24.05
CA ASN A 347 33.52 -20.63 24.02
C ASN A 347 32.19 -20.48 24.80
N SER A 348 31.49 -19.36 24.62
CA SER A 348 30.15 -19.17 25.20
C SER A 348 29.08 -19.53 24.17
N ASP A 349 28.53 -20.74 24.28
CA ASP A 349 27.37 -21.23 23.53
C ASP A 349 26.07 -20.55 24.01
N GLN A 350 25.93 -19.25 23.77
CA GLN A 350 24.64 -18.56 23.90
C GLN A 350 24.19 -18.05 22.54
N ASP A 351 22.91 -18.28 22.24
CA ASP A 351 22.21 -17.93 21.01
C ASP A 351 22.66 -16.57 20.45
N GLN A 352 23.47 -16.64 19.39
CA GLN A 352 24.07 -15.48 18.74
C GLN A 352 23.02 -14.81 17.84
N GLN A 353 22.10 -14.04 18.44
CA GLN A 353 21.40 -13.05 17.64
C GLN A 353 22.37 -11.88 17.37
N PRO A 354 22.55 -11.47 16.11
CA PRO A 354 23.35 -10.28 15.82
C PRO A 354 22.73 -9.09 16.56
N GLU A 355 23.52 -8.45 17.42
CA GLU A 355 23.07 -7.27 18.16
C GLU A 355 22.59 -6.23 17.16
N HIS A 356 21.33 -5.84 17.31
CA HIS A 356 20.71 -4.85 16.44
C HIS A 356 21.39 -3.49 16.69
N ILE A 357 22.01 -2.92 15.66
CA ILE A 357 22.70 -1.64 15.78
C ILE A 357 21.66 -0.54 16.00
N VAL A 358 21.70 0.09 17.17
CA VAL A 358 20.81 1.21 17.53
C VAL A 358 21.66 2.44 17.76
N ILE A 359 21.28 3.55 17.12
CA ILE A 359 21.93 4.84 17.36
C ILE A 359 21.68 5.27 18.81
N SER A 360 22.78 5.54 19.51
CA SER A 360 22.74 5.98 20.90
C SER A 360 22.01 7.30 21.08
N ARG A 361 21.34 7.49 22.22
CA ARG A 361 20.66 8.75 22.55
C ARG A 361 21.64 9.94 22.55
N ASN A 362 22.86 9.71 23.01
CA ASN A 362 23.91 10.72 23.04
C ASN A 362 24.24 11.25 21.62
N PHE A 363 24.43 10.36 20.65
CA PHE A 363 24.68 10.75 19.27
C PHE A 363 23.52 11.56 18.66
N LYS A 364 22.27 11.13 18.93
CA LYS A 364 21.07 11.86 18.46
C LYS A 364 21.04 13.29 18.99
N ASP A 365 21.30 13.48 20.29
CA ASP A 365 21.17 14.77 20.95
C ASP A 365 22.36 15.70 20.71
N GLN A 366 23.59 15.17 20.64
CA GLN A 366 24.82 15.97 20.55
C GLN A 366 25.28 16.22 19.11
N VAL A 367 24.94 15.34 18.15
CA VAL A 367 25.42 15.44 16.76
C VAL A 367 24.26 15.79 15.83
N VAL A 368 23.24 14.93 15.76
CA VAL A 368 22.19 15.09 14.76
C VAL A 368 21.29 16.29 15.07
N ARG A 369 20.83 16.42 16.32
CA ARG A 369 19.88 17.48 16.69
C ARG A 369 20.42 18.89 16.43
N PRO A 370 21.69 19.24 16.74
CA PRO A 370 22.28 20.52 16.35
C PRO A 370 22.28 20.77 14.83
N ILE A 371 22.60 19.76 14.01
CA ILE A 371 22.59 19.88 12.55
C ILE A 371 21.18 20.21 12.05
N LEU A 372 20.18 19.47 12.53
CA LEU A 372 18.77 19.71 12.16
C LEU A 372 18.31 21.10 12.59
N LYS A 373 18.66 21.54 13.80
CA LYS A 373 18.34 22.88 14.32
C LYS A 373 18.96 23.98 13.46
N ALA A 374 20.24 23.85 13.13
CA ALA A 374 20.95 24.81 12.29
C ALA A 374 20.32 24.94 10.90
N HIS A 375 19.88 23.81 10.32
CA HIS A 375 19.26 23.78 9.00
C HIS A 375 17.84 24.36 9.01
N PHE A 376 16.94 23.82 9.82
CA PHE A 376 15.52 24.22 9.82
C PHE A 376 15.28 25.58 10.49
N ARG A 377 16.21 26.06 11.32
CA ARG A 377 16.18 27.37 12.02
C ARG A 377 14.92 27.60 12.86
N ARG A 378 14.17 26.55 13.17
CA ARG A 378 12.89 26.58 13.88
C ARG A 378 12.81 25.39 14.82
N ASP A 379 13.10 25.64 16.09
CA ASP A 379 13.05 24.59 17.12
C ASP A 379 11.65 23.97 17.27
N GLU A 380 10.61 24.78 17.05
CA GLU A 380 9.20 24.35 17.08
C GLU A 380 8.92 23.24 16.07
N PHE A 381 9.52 23.31 14.88
CA PHE A 381 9.33 22.32 13.82
C PHE A 381 9.79 20.92 14.25
N LEU A 382 10.94 20.84 14.93
CA LEU A 382 11.45 19.57 15.46
C LEU A 382 10.57 19.02 16.59
N GLY A 383 9.89 19.90 17.34
CA GLY A 383 8.96 19.50 18.40
C GLY A 383 7.68 18.83 17.90
N ARG A 384 7.37 18.95 16.59
CA ARG A 384 6.16 18.38 15.97
C ARG A 384 6.39 17.05 15.27
N ILE A 385 7.65 16.61 15.20
CA ILE A 385 8.01 15.30 14.65
C ILE A 385 7.82 14.26 15.75
N ASN A 386 6.98 13.25 15.51
CA ASN A 386 6.74 12.18 16.48
C ASN A 386 7.96 11.26 16.60
N GLU A 387 8.56 10.89 15.47
CA GLU A 387 9.70 9.98 15.43
C GLU A 387 10.71 10.39 14.36
N ILE A 388 11.98 10.49 14.76
CA ILE A 388 13.12 10.62 13.83
C ILE A 388 13.69 9.22 13.59
N VAL A 389 13.68 8.79 12.34
CA VAL A 389 14.06 7.45 11.90
C VAL A 389 15.39 7.51 11.16
N TYR A 390 16.35 6.71 11.61
CA TYR A 390 17.73 6.76 11.13
C TYR A 390 18.04 5.54 10.27
N PHE A 391 18.29 5.79 8.99
CA PHE A 391 18.70 4.77 8.04
C PHE A 391 20.22 4.70 7.99
N LEU A 392 20.74 3.48 8.16
CA LEU A 392 22.17 3.22 8.24
C LEU A 392 22.67 2.73 6.87
N PRO A 393 23.94 3.00 6.50
CA PRO A 393 24.57 2.37 5.33
C PRO A 393 24.38 0.85 5.35
N PHE A 394 24.25 0.18 4.21
CA PHE A 394 24.09 -1.28 4.20
C PHE A 394 25.37 -1.97 4.70
N SER A 395 25.20 -3.06 5.45
CA SER A 395 26.28 -4.00 5.78
C SER A 395 26.60 -4.88 4.59
N HIS A 396 27.78 -5.50 4.57
CA HIS A 396 28.16 -6.40 3.47
C HIS A 396 27.13 -7.54 3.26
N ALA A 397 26.60 -8.12 4.34
CA ALA A 397 25.55 -9.14 4.25
C ALA A 397 24.23 -8.61 3.66
N GLU A 398 23.86 -7.36 3.93
CA GLU A 398 22.70 -6.71 3.31
C GLU A 398 22.96 -6.38 1.83
N LEU A 399 24.18 -5.97 1.48
CA LEU A 399 24.59 -5.70 0.10
C LEU A 399 24.51 -6.95 -0.77
N ILE A 400 24.99 -8.10 -0.29
CA ILE A 400 24.86 -9.38 -1.00
C ILE A 400 23.39 -9.68 -1.33
N LYS A 401 22.49 -9.47 -0.36
CA LYS A 401 21.04 -9.67 -0.57
C LYS A 401 20.45 -8.68 -1.58
N LEU A 402 20.91 -7.43 -1.56
CA LEU A 402 20.49 -6.42 -2.54
C LEU A 402 20.96 -6.77 -3.95
N VAL A 403 22.22 -7.15 -4.12
CA VAL A 403 22.78 -7.58 -5.41
C VAL A 403 22.01 -8.79 -5.95
N ALA A 404 21.76 -9.79 -5.09
CA ALA A 404 21.02 -10.98 -5.49
C ALA A 404 19.63 -10.64 -6.03
N ARG A 405 18.87 -9.78 -5.32
CA ARG A 405 17.55 -9.33 -5.76
C ARG A 405 17.60 -8.55 -7.08
N GLU A 406 18.61 -7.71 -7.27
CA GLU A 406 18.78 -6.96 -8.51
C GLU A 406 19.10 -7.90 -9.69
N LEU A 407 19.98 -8.89 -9.49
CA LEU A 407 20.27 -9.91 -10.50
C LEU A 407 19.06 -10.79 -10.81
N GLU A 408 18.26 -11.18 -9.82
CA GLU A 408 17.00 -11.90 -10.01
C GLU A 408 16.02 -11.11 -10.89
N THR A 409 15.88 -9.80 -10.61
CA THR A 409 15.03 -8.91 -11.42
C THR A 409 15.49 -8.87 -12.88
N TRP A 410 16.80 -8.82 -13.12
CA TRP A 410 17.35 -8.88 -14.48
C TRP A 410 17.23 -10.26 -15.12
N ALA A 411 17.36 -11.33 -14.35
CA ALA A 411 17.18 -12.70 -14.82
C ALA A 411 15.74 -12.96 -15.29
N GLU A 412 14.74 -12.47 -14.56
CA GLU A 412 13.33 -12.52 -14.98
C GLU A 412 13.13 -11.78 -16.30
N ARG A 413 13.63 -10.55 -16.41
CA ARG A 413 13.55 -9.75 -17.65
C ARG A 413 14.23 -10.42 -18.84
N ALA A 414 15.41 -11.02 -18.62
CA ALA A 414 16.16 -11.72 -19.66
C ALA A 414 15.42 -12.98 -20.13
N LYS A 415 14.79 -13.71 -19.21
CA LYS A 415 13.97 -14.88 -19.52
C LYS A 415 12.71 -14.49 -20.30
N GLU A 416 11.98 -13.46 -19.86
CA GLU A 416 10.74 -13.02 -20.52
C GLU A 416 10.98 -12.47 -21.93
N LYS A 417 12.02 -11.65 -22.12
CA LYS A 417 12.25 -10.95 -23.40
C LYS A 417 13.09 -11.76 -24.39
N HIS A 418 14.02 -12.56 -23.89
CA HIS A 418 15.05 -13.18 -24.72
C HIS A 418 15.17 -14.70 -24.52
N MET A 419 14.35 -15.31 -23.63
CA MET A 419 14.43 -16.73 -23.27
C MET A 419 15.82 -17.14 -22.76
N ILE A 420 16.54 -16.20 -22.13
CA ILE A 420 17.87 -16.44 -21.56
C ILE A 420 17.73 -16.79 -20.08
N GLU A 421 18.33 -17.90 -19.67
CA GLU A 421 18.49 -18.25 -18.25
C GLU A 421 19.83 -17.75 -17.72
N LEU A 422 19.80 -16.85 -16.74
CA LEU A 422 20.99 -16.32 -16.06
C LEU A 422 21.28 -17.13 -14.80
N LYS A 423 22.54 -17.52 -14.62
CA LYS A 423 23.04 -18.20 -13.41
C LYS A 423 24.32 -17.53 -12.92
N TRP A 424 24.54 -17.50 -11.62
CA TRP A 424 25.72 -16.89 -11.02
C TRP A 424 26.15 -17.62 -9.75
N ASP A 425 27.44 -17.59 -9.47
CA ASP A 425 27.99 -18.12 -8.23
C ASP A 425 27.95 -17.08 -7.11
N ARG A 426 28.15 -17.53 -5.86
CA ARG A 426 28.14 -16.65 -4.69
C ARG A 426 29.23 -15.57 -4.75
N GLU A 427 30.37 -15.87 -5.35
CA GLU A 427 31.49 -14.93 -5.48
C GLU A 427 31.12 -13.69 -6.32
N VAL A 428 30.28 -13.87 -7.34
CA VAL A 428 29.75 -12.76 -8.16
C VAL A 428 29.01 -11.75 -7.30
N LEU A 429 28.24 -12.22 -6.32
CA LEU A 429 27.51 -11.34 -5.41
C LEU A 429 28.46 -10.48 -4.58
N SER A 430 29.57 -11.05 -4.11
CA SER A 430 30.59 -10.32 -3.34
C SER A 430 31.27 -9.27 -4.21
N VAL A 431 31.72 -9.64 -5.42
CA VAL A 431 32.43 -8.72 -6.33
C VAL A 431 31.55 -7.53 -6.74
N LEU A 432 30.26 -7.77 -6.95
CA LEU A 432 29.31 -6.69 -7.26
C LEU A 432 28.97 -5.86 -6.02
N ALA A 433 28.95 -6.46 -4.84
CA ALA A 433 28.75 -5.73 -3.58
C ALA A 433 29.91 -4.77 -3.27
N ASP A 434 31.14 -5.08 -3.71
CA ASP A 434 32.31 -4.19 -3.55
C ASP A 434 32.19 -2.87 -4.35
N GLY A 435 31.28 -2.81 -5.33
CA GLY A 435 30.94 -1.58 -6.05
C GLY A 435 30.02 -0.62 -5.27
N TYR A 436 29.69 -0.93 -4.01
CA TYR A 436 28.84 -0.10 -3.17
C TYR A 436 29.48 1.24 -2.79
N ASP A 437 28.72 2.31 -2.95
CA ASP A 437 29.03 3.64 -2.42
C ASP A 437 27.97 4.07 -1.39
N ALA A 438 28.42 4.35 -0.17
CA ALA A 438 27.57 4.76 0.94
C ALA A 438 26.84 6.09 0.70
N HIS A 439 27.36 6.97 -0.16
CA HIS A 439 26.70 8.25 -0.50
C HIS A 439 25.46 8.03 -1.39
N TYR A 440 25.55 7.07 -2.31
CA TYR A 440 24.49 6.77 -3.28
C TYR A 440 23.59 5.59 -2.88
N GLY A 441 23.94 4.88 -1.80
CA GLY A 441 23.15 3.78 -1.25
C GLY A 441 22.97 2.66 -2.28
N ALA A 442 21.80 2.00 -2.28
CA ALA A 442 21.51 0.89 -3.18
C ALA A 442 21.51 1.28 -4.68
N ARG A 443 21.48 2.57 -5.02
CA ARG A 443 21.59 3.02 -6.43
C ARG A 443 22.96 2.67 -7.02
N SER A 444 24.02 2.70 -6.22
CA SER A 444 25.37 2.29 -6.65
C SER A 444 25.40 0.84 -7.10
N ILE A 445 24.72 -0.06 -6.36
CA ILE A 445 24.60 -1.49 -6.72
C ILE A 445 23.87 -1.68 -8.05
N LYS A 446 22.75 -0.97 -8.25
CA LYS A 446 22.02 -1.05 -9.54
C LYS A 446 22.91 -0.67 -10.71
N TYR A 447 23.61 0.46 -10.57
CA TYR A 447 24.54 0.94 -11.57
C TYR A 447 25.68 -0.06 -11.81
N GLU A 448 26.23 -0.67 -10.76
CA GLU A 448 27.33 -1.63 -10.90
C GLU A 448 26.91 -2.93 -11.58
N VAL A 449 25.72 -3.45 -11.25
CA VAL A 449 25.11 -4.60 -11.93
C VAL A 449 24.87 -4.28 -13.41
N GLU A 450 24.28 -3.13 -13.71
CA GLU A 450 24.06 -2.69 -15.09
C GLU A 450 25.38 -2.56 -15.86
N ARG A 451 26.36 -1.89 -15.25
CA ARG A 451 27.64 -1.59 -15.86
C ARG A 451 28.47 -2.84 -16.15
N ARG A 452 28.58 -3.76 -15.19
CA ARG A 452 29.47 -4.93 -15.32
C ARG A 452 28.79 -6.14 -15.93
N VAL A 453 27.51 -6.37 -15.60
CA VAL A 453 26.79 -7.57 -16.04
C VAL A 453 25.95 -7.27 -17.27
N ILE A 454 25.04 -6.30 -17.18
CA ILE A 454 24.03 -6.09 -18.23
C ILE A 454 24.65 -5.55 -19.52
N ASN A 455 25.61 -4.64 -19.43
CA ASN A 455 26.33 -4.15 -20.62
C ASN A 455 27.05 -5.27 -21.38
N GLN A 456 27.67 -6.20 -20.65
CA GLN A 456 28.36 -7.33 -21.26
C GLN A 456 27.37 -8.34 -21.84
N LEU A 457 26.26 -8.59 -21.15
CA LEU A 457 25.16 -9.42 -21.66
C LEU A 457 24.59 -8.82 -22.96
N ALA A 458 24.36 -7.51 -23.00
CA ALA A 458 23.88 -6.80 -24.18
C ALA A 458 24.88 -6.90 -25.34
N ALA A 459 26.17 -6.66 -25.08
CA ALA A 459 27.21 -6.79 -26.10
C ALA A 459 27.35 -8.24 -26.62
N ALA A 460 27.25 -9.23 -25.74
CA ALA A 460 27.29 -10.64 -26.13
C ALA A 460 26.05 -11.04 -26.95
N HIS A 461 24.88 -10.50 -26.61
CA HIS A 461 23.66 -10.71 -27.38
C HIS A 461 23.77 -10.11 -28.79
N GLU A 462 24.21 -8.86 -28.90
CA GLU A 462 24.41 -8.17 -30.18
C GLU A 462 25.40 -8.90 -31.10
N ARG A 463 26.48 -9.44 -30.51
CA ARG A 463 27.48 -10.25 -31.24
C ARG A 463 27.00 -11.66 -31.60
N GLY A 464 25.79 -12.05 -31.19
CA GLY A 464 25.25 -13.40 -31.40
C GLY A 464 26.02 -14.49 -30.66
N LEU A 465 26.73 -14.13 -29.59
CA LEU A 465 27.44 -15.09 -28.73
C LEU A 465 26.47 -15.84 -27.80
N ILE A 466 25.32 -15.23 -27.52
CA ILE A 466 24.22 -15.83 -26.78
C ILE A 466 23.33 -16.60 -27.76
N GLY A 467 23.53 -17.91 -27.88
CA GLY A 467 22.63 -18.78 -28.67
C GLY A 467 23.27 -19.66 -29.75
N LYS A 468 24.61 -19.79 -29.83
CA LYS A 468 25.20 -20.91 -30.61
C LYS A 468 25.37 -22.13 -29.72
N ILE A 469 24.60 -23.18 -30.01
CA ILE A 469 24.93 -24.55 -29.59
C ILE A 469 26.27 -24.89 -30.27
N ILE A 470 27.38 -24.67 -29.57
CA ILE A 470 28.69 -25.17 -29.98
C ILE A 470 28.88 -26.49 -29.24
N PHE A 471 28.60 -27.60 -29.91
CA PHE A 471 29.10 -28.91 -29.49
C PHE A 471 30.63 -28.83 -29.56
N ASN A 472 31.29 -28.70 -28.41
CA ASN A 472 32.68 -29.06 -28.26
C ASN A 472 32.85 -29.81 -26.94
N GLU A 473 33.43 -30.99 -27.06
CA GLU A 473 33.70 -31.95 -26.01
C GLU A 473 34.52 -31.29 -24.89
N ASN A 474 33.87 -31.02 -23.75
CA ASN A 474 34.42 -30.88 -22.38
C ASN A 474 33.84 -29.76 -21.49
N GLN A 475 32.81 -29.00 -21.89
CA GLN A 475 32.05 -28.15 -20.95
C GLN A 475 30.55 -28.16 -21.26
N PHE A 476 29.75 -28.58 -20.27
CA PHE A 476 28.29 -28.53 -20.33
C PHE A 476 27.80 -27.08 -20.21
N LEU A 477 27.57 -26.39 -21.33
CA LEU A 477 26.77 -25.16 -21.35
C LEU A 477 25.80 -25.20 -22.53
N ILE A 478 24.56 -25.59 -22.24
CA ILE A 478 23.40 -25.44 -23.12
C ILE A 478 22.46 -24.43 -22.42
N ASN A 479 22.10 -23.34 -23.11
CA ASN A 479 21.13 -22.30 -22.72
C ASN A 479 21.34 -21.56 -21.38
N ASN A 480 22.44 -21.79 -20.68
CA ASN A 480 22.78 -21.13 -19.42
C ASN A 480 23.95 -20.17 -19.64
N LEU A 481 23.77 -18.90 -19.32
CA LEU A 481 24.88 -17.96 -19.30
C LEU A 481 25.33 -17.78 -17.84
N VAL A 482 26.56 -18.23 -17.55
CA VAL A 482 27.15 -18.13 -16.21
C VAL A 482 27.81 -16.75 -16.10
N ILE A 483 27.31 -15.92 -15.19
CA ILE A 483 27.81 -14.53 -15.01
C ILE A 483 29.30 -14.51 -14.66
N ASN A 484 29.86 -15.56 -14.06
CA ASN A 484 31.29 -15.65 -13.79
C ASN A 484 32.15 -15.48 -15.06
N THR A 485 31.70 -16.00 -16.21
CA THR A 485 32.42 -15.92 -17.50
C THR A 485 32.36 -14.52 -18.11
N ILE A 486 31.51 -13.63 -17.56
CA ILE A 486 31.39 -12.24 -17.99
C ILE A 486 32.29 -11.32 -17.14
N LEU A 487 32.40 -11.61 -15.83
CA LEU A 487 33.08 -10.73 -14.87
C LEU A 487 34.58 -11.00 -14.75
N PHE A 488 35.00 -12.22 -15.03
CA PHE A 488 36.39 -12.69 -15.05
C PHE A 488 36.74 -13.17 -16.45
#